data_AF-A0A7W9PB13-F1
#
_entry.id   AF-A0A7W9PB13-F1
#
_cell.length_a   1.000
_cell.length_b   1.000
_cell.length_c   1.000
_cell.angle_alpha   90.00
_cell.angle_beta   90.00
_cell.angle_gamma   90.00
#
_symmetry.space_group_name_H-M   'P 1'
#
loop_
_entity.id
_entity.type
_entity.pdbx_description
1 polymer ?
#
loop_
_entity_poly.entity_id
_entity_poly.type
_entity_poly.pdbx_seq_one_letter_code
_entity_poly.pdbx_strand_id
1 'polypeptide(L)'
;MTLGEWLLIETLDEPETWSVLARGTTPREWKSLARTVPARLLPIVAAAHTTREPVERELPRSRHSWSGQRARAVPLLGPGDAVYAVLFRVGETNRAPLPVAPFVMDARTRRTEIWPEGLGPLFDRGRTVWTGAESFQYVERFDGALDLVAIVSRAEPNSRWLGTCTMRTPAGLRTLLIATRNGTDPRSWRGLLADVTDSVPPQGKSFEAATVDSLVSTNPGLFLAVVDTAHVRVIRWISGPVPGLRWTGETDERTLPHPDDRSRIIDARNDILAGAPFSTISGLRLAAAAGGWLIADVEASPLPYGPPDAAPPQFALVRIDLRSAPEH
;
A
#
# COMPACT_ATOMS: atom_id res chain seq x y z
N MET A 1 0.43 22.74 19.51
CA MET A 1 0.53 21.38 20.10
C MET A 1 -0.49 21.26 21.21
N THR A 2 -1.19 20.15 21.28
CA THR A 2 -2.14 19.84 22.36
C THR A 2 -1.50 18.83 23.30
N LEU A 3 -1.62 19.09 24.60
CA LEU A 3 -1.06 18.23 25.63
C LEU A 3 -1.82 16.90 25.70
N GLY A 4 -1.13 15.84 26.09
CA GLY A 4 -1.68 14.49 26.29
C GLY A 4 -1.98 13.72 24.99
N GLU A 5 -1.74 14.32 23.82
CA GLU A 5 -1.96 13.66 22.54
C GLU A 5 -0.66 13.17 21.90
N TRP A 6 -0.69 11.94 21.40
CA TRP A 6 0.40 11.35 20.62
C TRP A 6 0.45 11.94 19.21
N LEU A 7 1.66 12.18 18.72
CA LEU A 7 1.96 12.49 17.33
C LEU A 7 2.67 11.29 16.72
N LEU A 8 2.26 10.89 15.52
CA LEU A 8 3.03 10.01 14.66
C LEU A 8 3.90 10.87 13.75
N ILE A 9 5.22 10.81 13.94
CA ILE A 9 6.20 11.57 13.17
C ILE A 9 6.95 10.59 12.28
N GLU A 10 6.85 10.74 10.96
CA GLU A 10 7.67 10.01 9.99
C GLU A 10 9.08 10.60 9.94
N THR A 11 10.08 9.70 9.92
CA THR A 11 11.50 10.03 10.07
C THR A 11 12.41 9.29 9.08
N LEU A 12 11.91 8.85 7.92
CA LEU A 12 12.69 8.03 6.98
C LEU A 12 13.76 8.81 6.19
N ASP A 13 13.75 10.14 6.30
CA ASP A 13 14.67 11.05 5.62
C ASP A 13 15.31 12.02 6.63
N GLU A 14 15.91 13.11 6.14
CA GLU A 14 16.61 14.10 6.97
C GLU A 14 15.67 14.83 7.96
N PRO A 15 16.17 15.20 9.16
CA PRO A 15 15.38 15.86 10.22
C PRO A 15 14.58 17.09 9.78
N GLU A 16 15.08 17.83 8.81
CA GLU A 16 14.47 19.04 8.24
C GLU A 16 13.18 18.72 7.47
N THR A 17 13.05 17.49 6.99
CA THR A 17 11.92 17.01 6.17
C THR A 17 10.91 16.17 6.97
N TRP A 18 11.22 15.85 8.23
CA TRP A 18 10.36 15.05 9.09
C TRP A 18 8.95 15.64 9.18
N SER A 19 7.97 14.74 9.15
CA SER A 19 6.58 15.09 8.93
C SER A 19 5.66 14.38 9.90
N VAL A 20 4.67 15.10 10.41
CA VAL A 20 3.61 14.54 11.24
C VAL A 20 2.54 13.92 10.34
N LEU A 21 2.32 12.62 10.51
CA LEU A 21 1.33 11.82 9.79
C LEU A 21 0.00 11.68 10.53
N ALA A 22 0.02 11.76 11.86
CA ALA A 22 -1.19 11.69 12.67
C ALA A 22 -1.04 12.44 14.00
N ARG A 23 -2.18 12.88 14.54
CA ARG A 23 -2.33 13.43 15.88
C ARG A 23 -3.47 12.68 16.58
N GLY A 24 -3.16 11.93 17.63
CA GLY A 24 -4.02 10.84 18.08
C GLY A 24 -4.20 9.85 16.92
N THR A 25 -5.44 9.54 16.59
CA THR A 25 -5.81 8.78 15.39
C THR A 25 -6.17 9.65 14.20
N THR A 26 -6.14 10.98 14.32
CA THR A 26 -6.53 11.90 13.23
C THR A 26 -5.38 12.08 12.24
N PRO A 27 -5.53 11.71 10.96
CA PRO A 27 -4.49 11.88 9.95
C PRO A 27 -4.06 13.33 9.74
N ARG A 28 -2.83 13.51 9.27
CA ARG A 28 -2.21 14.77 8.87
C ARG A 28 -1.42 14.54 7.59
N GLU A 29 -1.70 15.35 6.57
CA GLU A 29 -1.05 15.24 5.27
C GLU A 29 0.36 15.83 5.31
N TRP A 30 1.35 15.00 5.64
CA TRP A 30 2.78 15.36 5.64
C TRP A 30 3.07 16.70 6.34
N LYS A 31 2.45 16.92 7.50
CA LYS A 31 2.52 18.23 8.14
C LYS A 31 3.91 18.43 8.73
N SER A 32 4.62 19.46 8.28
CA SER A 32 5.97 19.79 8.78
C SER A 32 6.08 19.69 10.31
N LEU A 33 7.07 18.90 10.76
CA LEU A 33 7.37 18.73 12.18
C LEU A 33 7.73 20.07 12.82
N ALA A 34 8.60 20.86 12.20
CA ALA A 34 9.04 22.16 12.70
C ALA A 34 7.89 23.17 12.89
N ARG A 35 6.80 23.03 12.12
CA ARG A 35 5.58 23.85 12.28
C ARG A 35 4.62 23.31 13.34
N THR A 36 4.79 22.06 13.78
CA THR A 36 3.86 21.38 14.70
C THR A 36 4.42 21.27 16.11
N VAL A 37 5.72 21.01 16.22
CA VAL A 37 6.46 20.80 17.46
C VAL A 37 7.37 22.00 17.71
N PRO A 38 7.26 22.68 18.87
CA PRO A 38 8.16 23.76 19.23
C PRO A 38 9.63 23.34 19.13
N ALA A 39 10.49 24.23 18.58
CA ALA A 39 11.90 23.94 18.35
C ALA A 39 12.64 23.38 19.57
N ARG A 40 12.29 23.84 20.79
CA ARG A 40 12.87 23.36 22.06
C ARG A 40 12.60 21.89 22.36
N LEU A 41 11.59 21.29 21.73
CA LEU A 41 11.17 19.90 21.95
C LEU A 41 11.69 18.96 20.86
N LEU A 42 12.13 19.48 19.71
CA LEU A 42 12.71 18.69 18.61
C LEU A 42 13.92 17.84 19.05
N PRO A 43 14.83 18.30 19.93
CA PRO A 43 15.93 17.48 20.40
C PRO A 43 15.51 16.18 21.10
N ILE A 44 14.29 16.09 21.63
CA ILE A 44 13.76 14.88 22.27
C ILE A 44 13.40 13.84 21.21
N VAL A 45 12.74 14.29 20.13
CA VAL A 45 12.39 13.45 18.97
C VAL A 45 13.66 12.98 18.28
N ALA A 46 14.61 13.90 18.04
CA ALA A 46 15.90 13.59 17.44
C ALA A 46 16.72 12.61 18.28
N ALA A 47 16.73 12.78 19.62
CA ALA A 47 17.42 11.84 20.50
C ALA A 47 16.84 10.43 20.38
N ALA A 48 15.51 10.25 20.41
CA ALA A 48 14.90 8.93 20.25
C ALA A 48 15.19 8.30 18.88
N HIS A 49 15.23 9.11 17.83
CA HIS A 49 15.64 8.66 16.50
C HIS A 49 17.11 8.20 16.48
N THR A 50 18.03 8.99 17.03
CA THR A 50 19.46 8.69 17.01
C THR A 50 19.83 7.51 17.90
N THR A 51 19.27 7.44 19.12
CA THR A 51 19.58 6.36 20.07
C THR A 51 18.82 5.08 19.78
N ARG A 52 17.73 5.15 18.98
CA ARG A 52 16.80 4.04 18.75
C ARG A 52 16.14 3.52 20.03
N GLU A 53 16.15 4.33 21.09
CA GLU A 53 15.53 4.02 22.37
C GLU A 53 14.48 5.07 22.76
N PRO A 54 13.49 4.71 23.59
CA PRO A 54 12.58 5.67 24.17
C PRO A 54 13.32 6.77 24.95
N VAL A 55 12.97 8.03 24.69
CA VAL A 55 13.51 9.18 25.41
C VAL A 55 12.39 9.87 26.16
N GLU A 56 12.62 10.15 27.44
CA GLU A 56 11.66 10.86 28.28
C GLU A 56 12.35 11.97 29.07
N ARG A 57 11.73 13.15 29.10
CA ARG A 57 12.29 14.33 29.78
C ARG A 57 11.20 15.14 30.47
N GLU A 58 11.49 15.60 31.67
CA GLU A 58 10.72 16.68 32.30
C GLU A 58 11.11 18.01 31.67
N LEU A 59 10.11 18.80 31.30
CA LEU A 59 10.30 20.09 30.65
C LEU A 59 10.46 21.19 31.70
N PRO A 60 11.42 22.11 31.54
CA PRO A 60 11.63 23.18 32.50
C PRO A 60 10.42 24.11 32.59
N ARG A 61 10.28 24.78 33.73
CA ARG A 61 9.24 25.80 33.91
C ARG A 61 9.41 26.94 32.89
N SER A 62 8.32 27.35 32.26
CA SER A 62 8.27 28.44 31.29
C SER A 62 6.85 29.01 31.14
N ARG A 63 6.66 30.01 30.30
CA ARG A 63 5.33 30.57 29.97
C ARG A 63 4.52 29.72 28.97
N HIS A 64 5.11 28.66 28.43
CA HIS A 64 4.46 27.83 27.42
C HIS A 64 3.53 26.80 28.06
N SER A 65 2.50 26.37 27.34
CA SER A 65 1.54 25.38 27.82
C SER A 65 2.18 24.04 28.23
N TRP A 66 3.31 23.67 27.63
CA TRP A 66 4.06 22.46 27.98
C TRP A 66 4.99 22.61 29.19
N SER A 67 5.02 23.77 29.85
CA SER A 67 5.85 24.02 31.02
C SER A 67 5.61 23.01 32.14
N GLY A 68 6.69 22.43 32.67
CA GLY A 68 6.62 21.46 33.77
C GLY A 68 5.99 20.11 33.39
N GLN A 69 5.70 19.89 32.11
CA GLN A 69 5.13 18.64 31.62
C GLN A 69 6.23 17.63 31.29
N ARG A 70 5.87 16.35 31.24
CA ARG A 70 6.76 15.27 30.77
C ARG A 70 6.60 15.06 29.27
N ALA A 71 7.68 15.11 28.52
CA ALA A 71 7.71 14.78 27.10
C ALA A 71 8.27 13.37 26.91
N ARG A 72 7.65 12.57 26.05
CA ARG A 72 8.07 11.20 25.73
C ARG A 72 8.11 11.00 24.22
N ALA A 73 9.24 10.48 23.74
CA ALA A 73 9.46 10.06 22.35
C ALA A 73 9.76 8.55 22.35
N VAL A 74 9.11 7.80 21.47
CA VAL A 74 9.29 6.34 21.32
C VAL A 74 9.59 6.06 19.85
N PRO A 75 10.77 5.53 19.50
CA PRO A 75 11.08 5.18 18.12
C PRO A 75 10.30 3.96 17.67
N LEU A 76 9.87 3.97 16.41
CA LEU A 76 9.29 2.84 15.69
C LEU A 76 10.36 2.30 14.75
N LEU A 77 10.89 1.13 15.07
CA LEU A 77 11.93 0.47 14.30
C LEU A 77 11.30 -0.35 13.18
N GLY A 78 11.86 -0.23 11.98
CA GLY A 78 11.58 -1.12 10.86
C GLY A 78 12.78 -2.04 10.58
N PRO A 79 12.82 -2.69 9.41
CA PRO A 79 13.90 -3.60 9.04
C PRO A 79 15.29 -2.95 9.14
N GLY A 80 16.25 -3.73 9.63
CA GLY A 80 17.64 -3.29 9.86
C GLY A 80 17.78 -2.28 11.00
N ASP A 81 16.85 -2.25 11.94
CA ASP A 81 16.78 -1.32 13.08
C ASP A 81 16.75 0.16 12.67
N ALA A 82 16.32 0.45 11.44
CA ALA A 82 16.12 1.81 10.98
C ALA A 82 14.89 2.41 11.66
N VAL A 83 14.96 3.69 12.07
CA VAL A 83 13.83 4.38 12.70
C VAL A 83 12.92 4.94 11.61
N TYR A 84 11.74 4.33 11.45
CA TYR A 84 10.76 4.73 10.45
C TYR A 84 9.92 5.92 10.93
N ALA A 85 9.66 5.94 12.23
CA ALA A 85 8.91 7.00 12.86
C ALA A 85 9.29 7.18 14.32
N VAL A 86 8.82 8.28 14.89
CA VAL A 86 8.83 8.52 16.32
C VAL A 86 7.41 8.87 16.77
N LEU A 87 6.92 8.13 17.77
CA LEU A 87 5.70 8.46 18.51
C LEU A 87 6.06 9.47 19.59
N PHE A 88 5.48 10.68 19.53
CA PHE A 88 5.84 11.76 20.44
C PHE A 88 4.64 12.33 21.18
N ARG A 89 4.75 12.54 22.49
CA ARG A 89 3.74 13.24 23.29
C ARG A 89 4.36 14.20 24.29
N VAL A 90 3.56 15.15 24.74
CA VAL A 90 3.88 16.04 25.86
C VAL A 90 2.70 16.08 26.82
N GLY A 91 2.97 15.91 28.12
CA GLY A 91 1.95 15.78 29.15
C GLY A 91 1.50 14.33 29.35
N GLU A 92 0.76 14.11 30.43
CA GLU A 92 0.21 12.80 30.78
C GLU A 92 -0.98 12.43 29.91
N THR A 93 -1.16 11.12 29.70
CA THR A 93 -2.29 10.56 28.97
C THR A 93 -2.49 9.11 29.33
N ASN A 94 -3.74 8.68 29.47
CA ASN A 94 -4.11 7.28 29.63
C ASN A 94 -4.34 6.59 28.28
N ARG A 95 -4.26 7.33 27.17
CA ARG A 95 -4.41 6.76 25.84
C ARG A 95 -3.09 6.16 25.37
N ALA A 96 -3.15 4.92 24.92
CA ALA A 96 -2.05 4.30 24.19
C ALA A 96 -1.75 5.11 22.91
N PRO A 97 -0.50 5.06 22.41
CA PRO A 97 -0.22 5.53 21.06
C PRO A 97 -1.08 4.77 20.05
N LEU A 98 -1.37 5.40 18.91
CA LEU A 98 -2.04 4.72 17.79
C LEU A 98 -1.23 3.48 17.36
N PRO A 99 -1.89 2.38 16.97
CA PRO A 99 -1.21 1.20 16.40
C PRO A 99 -0.54 1.54 15.05
N VAL A 100 0.71 1.13 14.86
CA VAL A 100 1.50 1.42 13.65
C VAL A 100 2.41 0.25 13.28
N ALA A 101 2.50 -0.10 12.00
CA ALA A 101 3.43 -1.09 11.45
C ALA A 101 4.32 -0.46 10.37
N PRO A 102 5.64 -0.70 10.38
CA PRO A 102 6.50 -0.35 9.26
C PRO A 102 6.36 -1.37 8.13
N PHE A 103 6.68 -0.95 6.92
CA PHE A 103 6.77 -1.82 5.76
C PHE A 103 7.81 -1.34 4.75
N VAL A 104 8.31 -2.26 3.94
CA VAL A 104 9.10 -1.96 2.74
C VAL A 104 8.37 -2.44 1.50
N MET A 105 8.60 -1.76 0.40
CA MET A 105 8.08 -2.15 -0.91
C MET A 105 9.17 -2.00 -1.95
N ASP A 106 9.40 -3.06 -2.73
CA ASP A 106 10.32 -3.05 -3.86
C ASP A 106 9.50 -2.81 -5.14
N ALA A 107 9.69 -1.66 -5.79
CA ALA A 107 8.96 -1.29 -7.01
C ALA A 107 9.26 -2.23 -8.19
N ARG A 108 10.45 -2.84 -8.23
CA ARG A 108 10.87 -3.76 -9.30
C ARG A 108 10.19 -5.10 -9.17
N THR A 109 10.08 -5.64 -7.96
CA THR A 109 9.44 -6.95 -7.70
C THR A 109 7.96 -6.84 -7.33
N ARG A 110 7.49 -5.64 -6.94
CA ARG A 110 6.16 -5.39 -6.35
C ARG A 110 5.87 -6.21 -5.11
N ARG A 111 6.94 -6.56 -4.40
CA ARG A 111 6.86 -7.24 -3.12
C ARG A 111 6.77 -6.19 -2.02
N THR A 112 5.82 -6.38 -1.14
CA THR A 112 5.67 -5.61 0.09
C THR A 112 5.94 -6.52 1.28
N GLU A 113 6.81 -6.09 2.18
CA GLU A 113 7.07 -6.77 3.44
C GLU A 113 6.66 -5.86 4.60
N ILE A 114 5.82 -6.38 5.48
CA ILE A 114 5.14 -5.66 6.56
C ILE A 114 5.51 -6.32 7.89
N TRP A 115 5.78 -5.51 8.92
CA TRP A 115 5.97 -5.95 10.30
C TRP A 115 4.72 -5.57 11.13
N PRO A 116 3.69 -6.45 11.16
CA PRO A 116 2.36 -6.08 11.64
C PRO A 116 2.24 -6.01 13.17
N GLU A 117 3.28 -6.35 13.93
CA GLU A 117 3.24 -6.48 15.38
C GLU A 117 2.70 -5.21 16.06
N GLY A 118 3.10 -4.04 15.56
CA GLY A 118 2.65 -2.76 16.09
C GLY A 118 1.22 -2.34 15.70
N LEU A 119 0.58 -3.03 14.74
CA LEU A 119 -0.86 -2.89 14.46
C LEU A 119 -1.72 -3.78 15.37
N GLY A 120 -1.12 -4.80 16.00
CA GLY A 120 -1.79 -5.74 16.87
C GLY A 120 -2.38 -6.96 16.16
N PRO A 121 -2.92 -7.93 16.92
CA PRO A 121 -3.25 -9.27 16.44
C PRO A 121 -4.38 -9.31 15.40
N LEU A 122 -5.19 -8.26 15.28
CA LEU A 122 -6.25 -8.16 14.27
C LEU A 122 -5.71 -8.10 12.83
N PHE A 123 -4.44 -7.71 12.68
CA PHE A 123 -3.77 -7.58 11.39
C PHE A 123 -2.76 -8.71 11.13
N ASP A 124 -2.58 -9.64 12.08
CA ASP A 124 -1.72 -10.80 11.87
C ASP A 124 -2.38 -11.79 10.91
N ARG A 125 -1.63 -12.17 9.89
CA ARG A 125 -2.03 -13.14 8.85
C ARG A 125 -1.10 -14.35 8.78
N GLY A 126 -0.19 -14.51 9.74
CA GLY A 126 0.80 -15.57 9.75
C GLY A 126 1.90 -15.42 8.70
N ARG A 127 2.04 -14.24 8.09
CA ARG A 127 3.11 -13.91 7.13
C ARG A 127 3.33 -12.40 7.01
N THR A 128 4.55 -12.02 6.65
CA THR A 128 4.98 -10.62 6.52
C THR A 128 5.07 -10.15 5.08
N VAL A 129 5.19 -11.08 4.14
CA VAL A 129 5.49 -10.81 2.73
C VAL A 129 4.25 -10.96 1.87
N TRP A 130 4.05 -10.05 0.92
CA TRP A 130 2.88 -9.99 0.05
C TRP A 130 3.27 -9.54 -1.36
N THR A 131 2.60 -10.09 -2.38
CA THR A 131 2.55 -9.44 -3.69
C THR A 131 1.51 -8.32 -3.66
N GLY A 132 1.65 -7.32 -4.53
CA GLY A 132 0.70 -6.22 -4.63
C GLY A 132 -0.74 -6.72 -4.74
N ALA A 133 -1.01 -7.61 -5.70
CA ALA A 133 -2.33 -8.19 -5.92
C ALA A 133 -2.87 -9.00 -4.73
N GLU A 134 -2.00 -9.70 -3.99
CA GLU A 134 -2.39 -10.53 -2.84
C GLU A 134 -2.92 -9.67 -1.69
N SER A 135 -2.27 -8.53 -1.43
CA SER A 135 -2.68 -7.61 -0.36
C SER A 135 -4.12 -7.12 -0.52
N PHE A 136 -4.60 -6.96 -1.75
CA PHE A 136 -5.96 -6.50 -2.04
C PHE A 136 -7.06 -7.49 -1.64
N GLN A 137 -6.76 -8.76 -1.38
CA GLN A 137 -7.77 -9.70 -0.87
C GLN A 137 -8.34 -9.29 0.49
N TYR A 138 -7.55 -8.57 1.28
CA TYR A 138 -7.95 -8.11 2.61
C TYR A 138 -8.45 -6.66 2.60
N VAL A 139 -8.39 -5.99 1.45
CA VAL A 139 -8.85 -4.61 1.28
C VAL A 139 -10.34 -4.65 0.93
N GLU A 140 -11.13 -3.92 1.72
CA GLU A 140 -12.54 -3.66 1.41
C GLU A 140 -12.66 -2.51 0.40
N ARG A 141 -11.90 -1.43 0.63
CA ARG A 141 -11.90 -0.24 -0.21
C ARG A 141 -10.55 0.46 -0.17
N PHE A 142 -10.06 0.87 -1.34
CA PHE A 142 -8.83 1.65 -1.45
C PHE A 142 -8.85 2.51 -2.72
N ASP A 143 -9.45 3.69 -2.60
CA ASP A 143 -9.65 4.59 -3.73
C ASP A 143 -8.32 5.11 -4.30
N GLY A 144 -7.30 5.27 -3.46
CA GLY A 144 -5.95 5.68 -3.86
C GLY A 144 -5.04 4.57 -4.42
N ALA A 145 -5.57 3.36 -4.66
CA ALA A 145 -4.76 2.21 -5.08
C ALA A 145 -4.03 2.44 -6.42
N LEU A 146 -4.73 2.95 -7.43
CA LEU A 146 -4.14 3.19 -8.76
C LEU A 146 -3.17 4.37 -8.72
N ASP A 147 -3.45 5.38 -7.89
CA ASP A 147 -2.55 6.52 -7.67
C ASP A 147 -1.23 6.07 -7.04
N LEU A 148 -1.29 5.23 -6.00
CA LEU A 148 -0.09 4.61 -5.41
C LEU A 148 0.71 3.83 -6.47
N VAL A 149 0.06 2.99 -7.28
CA VAL A 149 0.76 2.22 -8.33
C VAL A 149 1.39 3.14 -9.38
N ALA A 150 0.68 4.20 -9.80
CA ALA A 150 1.20 5.15 -10.77
C ALA A 150 2.44 5.87 -10.24
N ILE A 151 2.40 6.33 -8.98
CA ILE A 151 3.52 7.00 -8.32
C ILE A 151 4.72 6.06 -8.16
N VAL A 152 4.49 4.82 -7.72
CA VAL A 152 5.57 3.82 -7.56
C VAL A 152 6.20 3.47 -8.90
N SER A 153 5.41 3.40 -9.97
CA SER A 153 5.89 3.05 -11.32
C SER A 153 6.68 4.17 -11.99
N ARG A 154 6.45 5.43 -11.59
CA ARG A 154 7.05 6.64 -12.17
C ARG A 154 7.93 7.38 -11.17
N ALA A 155 8.36 6.66 -10.14
CA ALA A 155 9.00 7.24 -8.98
C ALA A 155 10.31 7.95 -9.36
N GLU A 156 10.43 9.19 -8.93
CA GLU A 156 11.71 9.90 -8.84
C GLU A 156 12.28 9.74 -7.43
N PRO A 157 13.59 9.96 -7.22
CA PRO A 157 14.16 10.01 -5.87
C PRO A 157 13.39 10.97 -4.95
N ASN A 158 13.20 10.56 -3.70
CA ASN A 158 12.45 11.28 -2.66
C ASN A 158 10.94 11.50 -2.95
N SER A 159 10.35 10.74 -3.88
CA SER A 159 8.90 10.64 -4.03
C SER A 159 8.23 10.15 -2.76
N ARG A 160 7.02 10.64 -2.51
CA ARG A 160 6.19 10.26 -1.36
C ARG A 160 4.73 10.10 -1.77
N TRP A 161 4.01 9.26 -1.04
CA TRP A 161 2.59 9.05 -1.22
C TRP A 161 1.90 8.82 0.14
N LEU A 162 0.66 9.32 0.26
CA LEU A 162 -0.16 9.17 1.45
C LEU A 162 -1.61 8.96 1.02
N GLY A 163 -2.27 8.00 1.66
CA GLY A 163 -3.69 7.76 1.48
C GLY A 163 -4.23 6.84 2.55
N THR A 164 -5.51 6.50 2.45
CA THR A 164 -6.17 5.57 3.36
C THR A 164 -6.71 4.37 2.62
N CYS A 165 -6.76 3.23 3.30
CA CYS A 165 -7.49 2.06 2.85
C CYS A 165 -8.37 1.52 3.98
N THR A 166 -9.48 0.90 3.62
CA THR A 166 -10.30 0.12 4.53
C THR A 166 -9.93 -1.36 4.38
N MET A 167 -9.56 -1.99 5.48
CA MET A 167 -9.20 -3.41 5.54
C MET A 167 -10.23 -4.21 6.32
N ARG A 168 -10.47 -5.45 5.88
CA ARG A 168 -11.27 -6.45 6.59
C ARG A 168 -10.41 -7.12 7.66
N THR A 169 -10.83 -7.07 8.92
CA THR A 169 -10.22 -7.80 10.03
C THR A 169 -11.24 -8.75 10.67
N PRO A 170 -10.83 -9.72 11.51
CA PRO A 170 -11.77 -10.56 12.26
C PRO A 170 -12.74 -9.78 13.15
N ALA A 171 -12.36 -8.57 13.58
CA ALA A 171 -13.20 -7.68 14.39
C ALA A 171 -14.05 -6.71 13.57
N GLY A 172 -14.05 -6.84 12.24
CA GLY A 172 -14.76 -5.95 11.31
C GLY A 172 -13.81 -5.06 10.51
N LEU A 173 -14.37 -4.02 9.89
CA LEU A 173 -13.60 -3.11 9.04
C LEU A 173 -12.74 -2.16 9.88
N ARG A 174 -11.53 -1.88 9.39
CA ARG A 174 -10.59 -0.91 9.98
C ARG A 174 -10.06 0.02 8.90
N THR A 175 -9.78 1.27 9.24
CA THR A 175 -9.15 2.23 8.34
C THR A 175 -7.67 2.35 8.66
N LEU A 176 -6.81 2.03 7.69
CA LEU A 176 -5.37 2.29 7.78
C LEU A 176 -5.00 3.53 6.99
N LEU A 177 -4.21 4.40 7.60
CA LEU A 177 -3.40 5.39 6.91
C LEU A 177 -2.14 4.69 6.39
N ILE A 178 -1.86 4.86 5.10
CA ILE A 178 -0.66 4.35 4.45
C ILE A 178 0.19 5.58 4.08
N ALA A 179 1.39 5.68 4.64
CA ALA A 179 2.36 6.70 4.28
C ALA A 179 3.63 6.00 3.77
N THR A 180 4.12 6.39 2.60
CA THR A 180 5.30 5.76 2.02
C THR A 180 6.14 6.75 1.25
N ARG A 181 7.44 6.52 1.22
CA ARG A 181 8.39 7.30 0.45
C ARG A 181 9.57 6.46 0.01
N ASN A 182 10.21 6.87 -1.08
CA ASN A 182 11.51 6.36 -1.46
C ASN A 182 12.62 7.34 -1.02
N GLY A 183 13.86 6.87 -1.11
CA GLY A 183 15.05 7.69 -0.89
C GLY A 183 15.74 8.01 -2.21
N THR A 184 17.06 7.92 -2.22
CA THR A 184 17.89 8.10 -3.42
C THR A 184 17.68 6.99 -4.46
N ASP A 185 17.39 5.76 -4.03
CA ASP A 185 16.93 4.69 -4.92
C ASP A 185 15.41 4.79 -5.09
N PRO A 186 14.90 5.15 -6.28
CA PRO A 186 13.47 5.29 -6.51
C PRO A 186 12.70 3.97 -6.45
N ARG A 187 13.41 2.83 -6.45
CA ARG A 187 12.81 1.48 -6.41
C ARG A 187 12.57 0.99 -4.99
N SER A 188 13.27 1.53 -4.00
CA SER A 188 13.17 1.13 -2.60
C SER A 188 12.25 2.07 -1.85
N TRP A 189 11.05 1.57 -1.53
CA TRP A 189 10.05 2.31 -0.77
C TRP A 189 10.00 1.82 0.66
N ARG A 190 9.88 2.77 1.59
CA ARG A 190 9.72 2.55 3.03
C ARG A 190 8.49 3.29 3.49
N GLY A 191 7.71 2.67 4.36
CA GLY A 191 6.44 3.25 4.77
C GLY A 191 5.92 2.77 6.10
N LEU A 192 4.79 3.35 6.48
CA LEU A 192 4.06 3.13 7.72
C LEU A 192 2.60 2.86 7.39
N LEU A 193 2.04 1.87 8.07
CA LEU A 193 0.61 1.62 8.19
C LEU A 193 0.18 2.05 9.59
N ALA A 194 -0.77 2.96 9.72
CA ALA A 194 -1.28 3.39 11.02
C ALA A 194 -2.79 3.20 11.12
N ASP A 195 -3.27 2.59 12.19
CA ASP A 195 -4.71 2.43 12.42
C ASP A 195 -5.32 3.76 12.88
N VAL A 196 -6.15 4.34 12.01
CA VAL A 196 -6.80 5.64 12.20
C VAL A 196 -8.31 5.51 12.33
N THR A 197 -8.81 4.29 12.55
CA THR A 197 -10.24 3.94 12.58
C THR A 197 -11.06 4.86 13.49
N ASP A 198 -10.53 5.22 14.65
CA ASP A 198 -11.27 6.04 15.64
C ASP A 198 -11.57 7.47 15.14
N SER A 199 -10.76 8.01 14.22
CA SER A 199 -10.97 9.34 13.63
C SER A 199 -11.51 9.28 12.21
N VAL A 200 -11.29 8.18 11.49
CA VAL A 200 -11.71 7.99 10.10
C VAL A 200 -12.52 6.70 10.01
N PRO A 201 -13.87 6.78 10.04
CA PRO A 201 -14.73 5.62 9.96
C PRO A 201 -14.43 4.75 8.73
N PRO A 202 -14.41 3.42 8.88
CA PRO A 202 -14.22 2.50 7.75
C PRO A 202 -15.31 2.69 6.70
N GLN A 203 -14.93 2.63 5.44
CA GLN A 203 -15.87 2.71 4.32
C GLN A 203 -16.03 1.32 3.69
N GLY A 204 -17.28 0.90 3.52
CA GLY A 204 -17.59 -0.26 2.70
C GLY A 204 -17.26 -0.01 1.23
N LYS A 205 -17.42 -1.06 0.42
CA LYS A 205 -17.31 -0.98 -1.05
C LYS A 205 -18.13 0.18 -1.61
N SER A 206 -17.63 0.79 -2.68
CA SER A 206 -18.43 1.73 -3.46
C SER A 206 -19.60 1.00 -4.12
N PHE A 207 -20.61 1.75 -4.55
CA PHE A 207 -21.75 1.18 -5.26
C PHE A 207 -21.31 0.49 -6.56
N GLU A 208 -20.38 1.09 -7.29
CA GLU A 208 -19.80 0.55 -8.51
C GLU A 208 -19.06 -0.76 -8.24
N ALA A 209 -18.25 -0.81 -7.17
CA ALA A 209 -17.55 -2.03 -6.77
C ALA A 209 -18.54 -3.14 -6.37
N ALA A 210 -19.61 -2.80 -5.65
CA ALA A 210 -20.65 -3.76 -5.30
C ALA A 210 -21.43 -4.28 -6.53
N THR A 211 -21.64 -3.43 -7.53
CA THR A 211 -22.28 -3.82 -8.80
C THR A 211 -21.39 -4.79 -9.59
N VAL A 212 -20.08 -4.50 -9.65
CA VAL A 212 -19.12 -5.40 -10.30
C VAL A 212 -19.02 -6.74 -9.56
N ASP A 213 -19.02 -6.74 -8.22
CA ASP A 213 -19.06 -7.97 -7.44
C ASP A 213 -20.31 -8.79 -7.74
N SER A 214 -21.47 -8.14 -7.85
CA SER A 214 -22.72 -8.80 -8.24
C SER A 214 -22.62 -9.43 -9.64
N LEU A 215 -22.01 -8.72 -10.60
CA LEU A 215 -21.78 -9.23 -11.95
C LEU A 215 -20.85 -10.45 -11.94
N VAL A 216 -19.72 -10.38 -11.22
CA VAL A 216 -18.78 -11.50 -11.09
C VAL A 216 -19.44 -12.70 -10.41
N SER A 217 -20.18 -12.48 -9.32
CA SER A 217 -20.80 -13.58 -8.55
C SER A 217 -21.88 -14.34 -9.34
N THR A 218 -22.50 -13.70 -10.33
CA THR A 218 -23.52 -14.29 -11.18
C THR A 218 -22.97 -14.94 -12.45
N ASN A 219 -21.67 -14.79 -12.74
CA ASN A 219 -21.01 -15.35 -13.92
C ASN A 219 -19.83 -16.25 -13.50
N PRO A 220 -20.08 -17.52 -13.11
CA PRO A 220 -19.01 -18.46 -12.80
C PRO A 220 -18.04 -18.60 -13.97
N GLY A 221 -16.74 -18.48 -13.70
CA GLY A 221 -15.69 -18.54 -14.73
C GLY A 221 -15.26 -17.19 -15.29
N LEU A 222 -15.95 -16.09 -14.94
CA LEU A 222 -15.51 -14.73 -15.27
C LEU A 222 -14.40 -14.27 -14.31
N PHE A 223 -13.17 -14.19 -14.79
CA PHE A 223 -12.05 -13.65 -14.02
C PHE A 223 -11.62 -12.30 -14.56
N LEU A 224 -11.58 -11.30 -13.68
CA LEU A 224 -11.26 -9.92 -13.99
C LEU A 224 -10.08 -9.46 -13.14
N ALA A 225 -9.09 -8.85 -13.79
CA ALA A 225 -7.93 -8.25 -13.14
C ALA A 225 -7.64 -6.87 -13.70
N VAL A 226 -7.11 -5.97 -12.87
CA VAL A 226 -6.48 -4.74 -13.36
C VAL A 226 -4.99 -4.99 -13.48
N VAL A 227 -4.41 -4.64 -14.64
CA VAL A 227 -2.96 -4.70 -14.89
C VAL A 227 -2.42 -3.32 -15.21
N ASP A 228 -1.14 -3.06 -14.92
CA ASP A 228 -0.48 -1.85 -15.42
C ASP A 228 0.04 -2.07 -16.84
N THR A 229 -0.07 -1.05 -17.69
CA THR A 229 0.45 -1.13 -19.07
C THR A 229 1.96 -0.93 -19.13
N ALA A 230 2.60 -0.41 -18.08
CA ALA A 230 4.04 -0.18 -18.07
C ALA A 230 4.85 -1.49 -18.04
N HIS A 231 4.44 -2.45 -17.20
CA HIS A 231 5.15 -3.71 -16.96
C HIS A 231 4.28 -4.95 -17.18
N VAL A 232 2.98 -4.78 -17.49
CA VAL A 232 2.01 -5.85 -17.71
C VAL A 232 1.92 -6.81 -16.54
N ARG A 233 1.66 -6.25 -15.35
CA ARG A 233 1.56 -7.00 -14.10
C ARG A 233 0.26 -6.71 -13.39
N VAL A 234 -0.26 -7.71 -12.69
CA VAL A 234 -1.52 -7.61 -11.95
C VAL A 234 -1.36 -6.64 -10.80
N ILE A 235 -2.25 -5.66 -10.73
CA ILE A 235 -2.37 -4.73 -9.61
C ILE A 235 -3.31 -5.30 -8.58
N ARG A 236 -4.50 -5.74 -9.03
CA ARG A 236 -5.53 -6.34 -8.19
C ARG A 236 -6.44 -7.23 -9.02
N TRP A 237 -6.98 -8.24 -8.37
CA TRP A 237 -8.13 -8.97 -8.87
C TRP A 237 -9.41 -8.19 -8.55
N ILE A 238 -10.28 -8.05 -9.54
CA ILE A 238 -11.63 -7.51 -9.36
C ILE A 238 -12.57 -8.65 -8.97
N SER A 239 -12.46 -9.78 -9.68
CA SER A 239 -13.04 -11.04 -9.24
C SER A 239 -12.17 -11.70 -8.17
N GLY A 240 -12.54 -12.91 -7.74
CA GLY A 240 -11.55 -13.82 -7.17
C GLY A 240 -10.42 -14.11 -8.17
N PRO A 241 -9.21 -14.49 -7.70
CA PRO A 241 -8.14 -14.91 -8.59
C PRO A 241 -8.53 -16.18 -9.35
N VAL A 242 -7.90 -16.40 -10.50
CA VAL A 242 -8.06 -17.64 -11.29
C VAL A 242 -7.70 -18.86 -10.41
N PRO A 243 -8.59 -19.84 -10.24
CA PRO A 243 -8.32 -21.05 -9.47
C PRO A 243 -7.10 -21.80 -9.99
N GLY A 244 -6.24 -22.24 -9.08
CA GLY A 244 -5.02 -22.98 -9.44
C GLY A 244 -3.91 -22.14 -10.06
N LEU A 245 -4.08 -20.81 -10.23
CA LEU A 245 -3.01 -19.93 -10.67
C LEU A 245 -1.94 -19.79 -9.56
N ARG A 246 -0.67 -19.83 -9.93
CA ARG A 246 0.44 -19.53 -9.01
C ARG A 246 0.64 -18.02 -8.94
N TRP A 247 -0.01 -17.29 -8.03
CA TRP A 247 0.04 -15.82 -8.00
C TRP A 247 0.31 -15.19 -6.62
N THR A 248 0.38 -16.00 -5.57
CA THR A 248 0.60 -15.58 -4.18
C THR A 248 2.03 -15.91 -3.70
N GLY A 249 2.37 -15.48 -2.50
CA GLY A 249 3.58 -15.95 -1.84
C GLY A 249 4.84 -15.31 -2.37
N GLU A 250 5.85 -16.14 -2.62
CA GLU A 250 7.14 -15.73 -3.18
C GLU A 250 7.15 -15.71 -4.72
N THR A 251 5.98 -15.79 -5.35
CA THR A 251 5.88 -15.81 -6.81
C THR A 251 6.38 -14.50 -7.40
N ASP A 252 7.34 -14.59 -8.30
CA ASP A 252 7.70 -13.49 -9.19
C ASP A 252 6.67 -13.38 -10.33
N GLU A 253 5.89 -12.30 -10.32
CA GLU A 253 4.82 -12.04 -11.30
C GLU A 253 5.31 -12.09 -12.76
N ARG A 254 6.60 -11.85 -13.01
CA ARG A 254 7.22 -11.94 -14.35
C ARG A 254 7.29 -13.36 -14.90
N THR A 255 7.05 -14.35 -14.04
CA THR A 255 7.05 -15.79 -14.36
C THR A 255 5.62 -16.35 -14.46
N LEU A 256 4.59 -15.51 -14.33
CA LEU A 256 3.20 -15.94 -14.49
C LEU A 256 2.94 -16.38 -15.94
N PRO A 257 3.28 -15.60 -16.97
CA PRO A 257 3.07 -16.03 -18.34
C PRO A 257 4.21 -16.93 -18.82
N HIS A 258 3.91 -17.88 -19.69
CA HIS A 258 4.92 -18.68 -20.37
C HIS A 258 5.90 -17.78 -21.16
N PRO A 259 7.22 -18.03 -21.13
CA PRO A 259 8.20 -17.23 -21.85
C PRO A 259 7.87 -17.00 -23.34
N ASP A 260 7.46 -18.05 -24.05
CA ASP A 260 7.06 -17.97 -25.46
C ASP A 260 5.81 -17.10 -25.74
N ASP A 261 4.96 -16.85 -24.74
CA ASP A 261 3.77 -16.01 -24.91
C ASP A 261 4.07 -14.52 -24.63
N ARG A 262 5.31 -14.17 -24.24
CA ARG A 262 5.68 -12.79 -23.88
C ARG A 262 5.57 -11.82 -25.04
N SER A 263 5.95 -12.20 -26.26
CA SER A 263 5.81 -11.35 -27.44
C SER A 263 4.35 -10.97 -27.67
N ARG A 264 3.45 -11.97 -27.59
CA ARG A 264 2.00 -11.80 -27.77
C ARG A 264 1.39 -10.84 -26.74
N ILE A 265 1.89 -10.89 -25.50
CA ILE A 265 1.49 -9.95 -24.44
C ILE A 265 1.98 -8.53 -24.73
N ILE A 266 3.22 -8.40 -25.23
CA ILE A 266 3.79 -7.10 -25.62
C ILE A 266 3.02 -6.51 -26.81
N ASP A 267 2.64 -7.34 -27.78
CA ASP A 267 1.84 -6.92 -28.95
C ASP A 267 0.48 -6.40 -28.49
N ALA A 268 -0.25 -7.16 -27.65
CA ALA A 268 -1.52 -6.72 -27.09
C ALA A 268 -1.41 -5.42 -26.27
N ARG A 269 -0.32 -5.26 -25.50
CA ARG A 269 -0.01 -4.00 -24.80
C ARG A 269 0.18 -2.85 -25.78
N ASN A 270 0.94 -3.06 -26.85
CA ASN A 270 1.22 -2.03 -27.85
C ASN A 270 -0.06 -1.62 -28.59
N ASP A 271 -0.96 -2.56 -28.88
CA ASP A 271 -2.28 -2.26 -29.45
C ASP A 271 -3.10 -1.35 -28.53
N ILE A 272 -3.14 -1.67 -27.23
CA ILE A 272 -3.83 -0.84 -26.23
C ILE A 272 -3.20 0.55 -26.11
N LEU A 273 -1.87 0.65 -26.13
CA LEU A 273 -1.16 1.94 -26.09
C LEU A 273 -1.35 2.76 -27.38
N ALA A 274 -1.59 2.10 -28.51
CA ALA A 274 -1.91 2.72 -29.79
C ALA A 274 -3.39 3.13 -29.90
N GLY A 275 -4.21 2.86 -28.88
CA GLY A 275 -5.61 3.28 -28.81
C GLY A 275 -6.62 2.22 -29.26
N ALA A 276 -6.23 0.95 -29.39
CA ALA A 276 -7.18 -0.12 -29.63
C ALA A 276 -8.22 -0.20 -28.49
N PRO A 277 -9.53 -0.35 -28.78
CA PRO A 277 -10.55 -0.44 -27.76
C PRO A 277 -10.43 -1.71 -26.91
N PHE A 278 -9.87 -2.77 -27.50
CA PHE A 278 -9.51 -4.01 -26.84
C PHE A 278 -8.45 -4.77 -27.65
N SER A 279 -7.78 -5.73 -27.02
CA SER A 279 -6.89 -6.70 -27.66
C SER A 279 -7.10 -8.09 -27.07
N THR A 280 -7.06 -9.13 -27.90
CA THR A 280 -7.28 -10.52 -27.47
C THR A 280 -6.04 -11.39 -27.65
N ILE A 281 -5.83 -12.30 -26.71
CA ILE A 281 -4.76 -13.30 -26.73
C ILE A 281 -5.38 -14.67 -26.47
N SER A 282 -5.45 -15.51 -27.50
CA SER A 282 -6.04 -16.84 -27.36
C SER A 282 -5.06 -17.89 -26.85
N GLY A 283 -5.47 -18.75 -25.92
CA GLY A 283 -4.63 -19.85 -25.42
C GLY A 283 -3.32 -19.40 -24.76
N LEU A 284 -3.36 -18.29 -24.02
CA LEU A 284 -2.26 -17.84 -23.17
C LEU A 284 -1.96 -18.88 -22.09
N ARG A 285 -0.69 -19.25 -21.92
CA ARG A 285 -0.26 -20.17 -20.87
C ARG A 285 0.13 -19.40 -19.60
N LEU A 286 -0.53 -19.71 -18.49
CA LEU A 286 -0.32 -19.12 -17.17
C LEU A 286 0.16 -20.17 -16.17
N ALA A 287 1.15 -19.85 -15.34
CA ALA A 287 1.77 -20.81 -14.43
C ALA A 287 0.77 -21.34 -13.40
N ALA A 288 0.63 -22.67 -13.33
CA ALA A 288 -0.23 -23.33 -12.35
C ALA A 288 0.48 -23.54 -11.01
N ALA A 289 -0.27 -23.48 -9.91
CA ALA A 289 0.22 -23.70 -8.55
C ALA A 289 0.73 -25.14 -8.34
N ALA A 290 0.10 -26.12 -9.00
CA ALA A 290 0.52 -27.52 -9.00
C ALA A 290 1.72 -27.81 -9.94
N GLY A 291 2.26 -26.79 -10.60
CA GLY A 291 3.22 -26.95 -11.70
C GLY A 291 2.52 -27.09 -13.05
N GLY A 292 3.25 -26.83 -14.14
CA GLY A 292 2.69 -26.77 -15.49
C GLY A 292 1.98 -25.46 -15.82
N TRP A 293 1.02 -25.52 -16.74
CA TRP A 293 0.38 -24.34 -17.33
C TRP A 293 -1.14 -24.48 -17.39
N LEU A 294 -1.84 -23.46 -16.91
CA LEU A 294 -3.24 -23.19 -17.24
C LEU A 294 -3.29 -22.55 -18.62
N ILE A 295 -4.33 -22.86 -19.40
CA ILE A 295 -4.56 -22.25 -20.71
C ILE A 295 -5.79 -21.36 -20.60
N ALA A 296 -5.67 -20.11 -21.04
CA ALA A 296 -6.75 -19.13 -20.98
C ALA A 296 -6.85 -18.30 -22.26
N ASP A 297 -8.06 -17.89 -22.60
CA ASP A 297 -8.29 -16.79 -23.52
C ASP A 297 -8.34 -15.49 -22.72
N VAL A 298 -7.65 -14.46 -23.21
CA VAL A 298 -7.48 -13.20 -22.50
C VAL A 298 -7.93 -12.05 -23.39
N GLU A 299 -8.75 -11.16 -22.84
CA GLU A 299 -9.15 -9.90 -23.47
C GLU A 299 -8.71 -8.74 -22.58
N ALA A 300 -7.93 -7.81 -23.14
CA ALA A 300 -7.48 -6.60 -22.45
C ALA A 300 -8.19 -5.38 -23.03
N SER A 301 -8.60 -4.44 -22.17
CA SER A 301 -9.22 -3.16 -22.54
C SER A 301 -8.64 -2.02 -21.68
N PRO A 302 -8.48 -0.80 -22.19
CA PRO A 302 -7.81 0.29 -21.47
C PRO A 302 -8.63 0.86 -20.30
N LEU A 303 -7.94 1.31 -19.25
CA LEU A 303 -8.50 2.02 -18.10
C LEU A 303 -7.72 3.32 -17.77
N PRO A 304 -8.39 4.48 -17.65
CA PRO A 304 -9.75 4.75 -18.11
C PRO A 304 -9.82 4.74 -19.65
N TYR A 305 -10.97 4.39 -20.21
CA TYR A 305 -11.24 4.61 -21.63
C TYR A 305 -11.54 6.10 -21.85
N GLY A 306 -10.76 6.79 -22.69
CA GLY A 306 -10.85 8.22 -22.95
C GLY A 306 -10.70 8.56 -24.43
N PRO A 307 -10.98 9.81 -24.84
CA PRO A 307 -10.83 10.24 -26.23
C PRO A 307 -9.38 10.04 -26.73
N PRO A 308 -9.14 9.93 -28.05
CA PRO A 308 -7.82 9.64 -28.63
C PRO A 308 -6.69 10.59 -28.21
N ASP A 309 -7.05 11.82 -27.79
CA ASP A 309 -6.11 12.85 -27.35
C ASP A 309 -5.69 12.72 -25.87
N ALA A 310 -6.27 11.76 -25.14
CA ALA A 310 -5.85 11.45 -23.78
C ALA A 310 -4.44 10.82 -23.78
N ALA A 311 -3.67 11.07 -22.72
CA ALA A 311 -2.40 10.38 -22.52
C ALA A 311 -2.61 8.85 -22.57
N PRO A 312 -1.61 8.06 -23.03
CA PRO A 312 -1.74 6.61 -23.16
C PRO A 312 -2.26 5.97 -21.86
N PRO A 313 -3.15 4.96 -21.97
CA PRO A 313 -3.76 4.33 -20.80
C PRO A 313 -2.69 3.73 -19.90
N GLN A 314 -2.77 4.01 -18.60
CA GLN A 314 -1.80 3.52 -17.61
C GLN A 314 -2.15 2.13 -17.10
N PHE A 315 -3.43 1.76 -17.22
CA PHE A 315 -3.98 0.51 -16.73
C PHE A 315 -4.81 -0.15 -17.82
N ALA A 316 -5.00 -1.45 -17.69
CA ALA A 316 -5.94 -2.20 -18.49
C ALA A 316 -6.78 -3.12 -17.60
N LEU A 317 -8.06 -3.28 -17.94
CA LEU A 317 -8.91 -4.34 -17.45
C LEU A 317 -8.64 -5.58 -18.30
N VAL A 318 -8.35 -6.69 -17.64
CA VAL A 318 -8.10 -7.98 -18.27
C VAL A 318 -9.20 -8.94 -17.87
N ARG A 319 -9.95 -9.45 -18.86
CA ARG A 319 -10.83 -10.60 -18.74
C ARG A 319 -10.05 -11.86 -19.07
N ILE A 320 -10.18 -12.89 -18.24
CA ILE A 320 -9.52 -14.18 -18.39
C ILE A 320 -10.61 -15.25 -18.39
N ASP A 321 -10.67 -16.00 -19.47
CA ASP A 321 -11.58 -17.12 -19.67
C ASP A 321 -10.75 -18.42 -19.72
N LEU A 322 -10.85 -19.26 -18.68
CA LEU A 322 -10.09 -20.52 -18.63
C LEU A 322 -10.62 -21.49 -19.69
N ARG A 323 -9.70 -22.10 -20.46
CA ARG A 323 -10.05 -23.25 -21.29
C ARG A 323 -10.10 -24.48 -20.42
N SER A 324 -11.22 -25.21 -20.46
CA SER A 324 -11.26 -26.57 -19.93
C SER A 324 -10.10 -27.37 -20.52
N ALA A 325 -9.39 -28.13 -19.68
CA ALA A 325 -8.41 -29.09 -20.18
C ALA A 325 -9.13 -30.00 -21.19
N PRO A 326 -8.52 -30.33 -22.36
CA PRO A 326 -9.09 -31.33 -23.22
C PRO A 326 -9.26 -32.61 -22.40
N GLU A 327 -10.49 -33.12 -22.30
CA GLU A 327 -10.74 -34.46 -21.77
C GLU A 327 -9.93 -35.43 -22.62
N HIS A 328 -8.91 -36.03 -22.03
CA HIS A 328 -8.11 -37.10 -22.64
C HIS A 328 -8.83 -38.43 -22.50
#